data_AF-A0A3C0A9A7-F1
#
_entry.id   AF-A0A3C0A9A7-F1
#
_cell.length_a   1.000
_cell.length_b   1.000
_cell.length_c   1.000
_cell.angle_alpha   90.00
_cell.angle_beta   90.00
_cell.angle_gamma   90.00
#
_symmetry.space_group_name_H-M   'P 1'
#
loop_
_entity.id
_entity.type
_entity.pdbx_description
1 polymer ?
#
loop_
_entity_poly.entity_id
_entity_poly.type
_entity_poly.pdbx_seq_one_letter_code
_entity_poly.pdbx_strand_id
1 'polypeptide(L)' 'MLGLKLPTDPRWVDIVEKNIEEILTDHAYCEQKATSTAISLIVSFPEYTELVQQMVALVKEEISHFK' A
#
# COMPACT_ATOMS: atom_id res chain seq x y z
N MET A 1 -12.50 -9.12 -8.33
CA MET A 1 -12.39 -7.85 -9.08
C MET A 1 -12.19 -6.74 -8.06
N LEU A 2 -11.26 -5.80 -8.27
CA LEU A 2 -10.73 -4.84 -7.28
C LEU A 2 -11.72 -3.77 -6.76
N GLY A 3 -13.02 -3.86 -7.06
CA GLY A 3 -14.03 -2.91 -6.56
C GLY A 3 -13.95 -1.48 -7.13
N LEU A 4 -13.16 -1.25 -8.19
CA LEU A 4 -12.98 0.07 -8.80
C LEU A 4 -14.24 0.52 -9.57
N LYS A 5 -14.63 1.80 -9.40
CA LYS A 5 -15.82 2.38 -10.06
C LYS A 5 -15.54 2.93 -11.47
N LEU A 6 -14.30 3.34 -11.72
CA LEU A 6 -13.85 3.94 -12.98
C LEU A 6 -12.40 3.50 -13.25
N PRO A 7 -11.99 3.45 -14.53
CA PRO A 7 -10.58 3.25 -14.88
C PRO A 7 -9.74 4.49 -14.52
N THR A 8 -8.42 4.30 -14.38
CA THR A 8 -7.46 5.41 -14.32
C THR A 8 -7.55 6.23 -15.61
N ASP A 9 -7.56 7.56 -15.47
CA ASP A 9 -7.52 8.47 -16.62
C ASP A 9 -6.23 8.22 -17.42
N PRO A 10 -6.30 7.95 -18.74
CA PRO A 10 -5.11 7.69 -19.55
C PRO A 10 -4.05 8.81 -19.47
N ARG A 11 -4.48 10.06 -19.23
CA ARG A 11 -3.58 11.21 -19.07
C ARG A 11 -2.66 11.09 -17.85
N TRP A 12 -3.01 10.26 -16.87
CA TRP A 12 -2.16 10.01 -15.71
C TRP A 12 -0.82 9.41 -16.12
N VAL A 13 -0.81 8.49 -17.09
CA VAL A 13 0.43 7.88 -17.61
C VAL A 13 1.30 8.95 -18.26
N ASP A 14 0.72 9.82 -19.10
CA ASP A 14 1.45 10.93 -19.74
C ASP A 14 2.09 11.90 -18.73
N ILE A 15 1.54 12.01 -17.52
CA ILE A 15 2.08 12.84 -16.44
C ILE A 15 3.23 12.12 -15.73
N VAL A 16 3.03 10.84 -15.39
CA VAL A 16 4.03 10.00 -14.72
C VAL A 16 5.31 9.91 -15.54
N GLU A 17 5.21 9.76 -16.87
CA GLU A 17 6.37 9.69 -17.77
C GLU A 17 7.27 10.93 -17.71
N LYS A 18 6.75 12.08 -17.28
CA LYS A 18 7.53 13.32 -17.17
C LYS A 18 8.43 13.35 -15.93
N ASN A 19 8.10 12.58 -14.89
CA ASN A 19 8.88 12.51 -13.65
C ASN A 19 8.67 11.18 -12.92
N ILE A 20 9.27 10.11 -13.45
CA ILE A 20 9.14 8.76 -12.87
C ILE A 20 9.75 8.69 -11.46
N GLU A 21 10.83 9.43 -11.19
CA GLU A 21 11.53 9.42 -9.89
C GLU A 21 10.63 9.89 -8.74
N GLU A 22 9.85 10.95 -8.95
CA GLU A 22 8.88 11.43 -7.97
C GLU A 22 7.79 10.41 -7.69
N ILE A 23 7.32 9.70 -8.73
CA ILE A 23 6.32 8.65 -8.60
C ILE A 23 6.86 7.44 -7.85
N LEU A 24 8.09 7.02 -8.13
CA LEU A 24 8.74 5.93 -7.40
C LEU A 24 8.97 6.30 -5.92
N THR A 25 9.28 7.56 -5.64
CA THR A 25 9.42 8.08 -4.28
C THR A 25 8.08 8.02 -3.54
N ASP A 26 7.00 8.55 -4.15
CA ASP A 26 5.65 8.49 -3.56
C ASP A 26 5.15 7.05 -3.41
N HIS A 27 5.44 6.18 -4.36
CA HIS A 27 5.14 4.75 -4.29
C HIS A 27 5.84 4.12 -3.08
N ALA A 28 7.13 4.33 -2.88
CA ALA A 28 7.82 3.85 -1.69
C ALA A 28 7.14 4.34 -0.39
N TYR A 29 6.73 5.62 -0.33
CA TYR A 29 5.93 6.10 0.79
C TYR A 29 4.57 5.43 0.91
N CYS A 30 3.93 5.01 -0.19
CA CYS A 30 2.68 4.25 -0.13
C CYS A 30 2.86 2.87 0.52
N GLU A 31 3.94 2.16 0.20
CA GLU A 31 4.23 0.85 0.82
C GLU A 31 4.54 0.97 2.32
N GLN A 32 5.26 2.03 2.71
CA GLN A 32 5.47 2.35 4.12
C GLN A 32 4.16 2.69 4.85
N LYS A 33 3.27 3.45 4.20
CA LYS A 33 1.95 3.79 4.77
C LYS A 33 1.11 2.53 4.95
N ALA A 34 1.05 1.64 3.96
CA ALA A 34 0.34 0.36 4.04
C ALA A 34 0.86 -0.49 5.21
N THR A 35 2.18 -0.61 5.34
CA THR A 35 2.84 -1.28 6.48
C THR A 35 2.42 -0.67 7.82
N SER A 36 2.46 0.67 7.93
CA SER A 36 2.13 1.39 9.16
C SER A 36 0.65 1.27 9.55
N THR A 37 -0.24 1.25 8.56
CA THR A 37 -1.67 0.99 8.77
C THR A 37 -1.91 -0.43 9.27
N ALA A 38 -1.27 -1.44 8.67
CA ALA A 38 -1.41 -2.82 9.11
C ALA A 38 -0.93 -3.03 10.55
N ILE A 39 0.21 -2.41 10.94
CA ILE A 39 0.69 -2.42 12.32
C ILE A 39 -0.31 -1.74 13.26
N SER A 40 -0.87 -0.60 12.85
CA SER A 40 -1.87 0.12 13.65
C SER A 40 -3.12 -0.75 13.91
N LEU A 41 -3.59 -1.50 12.90
CA LEU A 41 -4.69 -2.45 13.05
C LEU A 41 -4.36 -3.59 14.03
N ILE A 42 -3.14 -4.13 13.98
CA ILE A 42 -2.69 -5.16 14.94
C ILE A 42 -2.77 -4.64 16.38
N VAL A 43 -2.31 -3.41 16.62
CA VAL A 43 -2.27 -2.80 17.95
C VAL A 43 -3.67 -2.40 18.43
N SER A 44 -4.52 -1.90 17.54
CA SER A 44 -5.88 -1.45 17.89
C SER A 44 -6.87 -2.60 18.11
N PHE A 45 -6.65 -3.76 17.50
CA PHE A 45 -7.59 -4.88 17.48
C PHE A 45 -6.92 -6.24 17.79
N PRO A 46 -6.16 -6.36 18.90
CA PRO A 46 -5.36 -7.53 19.19
C PRO A 46 -6.17 -8.80 19.49
N GLU A 47 -7.43 -8.67 19.91
CA GLU A 47 -8.33 -9.78 20.21
C GLU A 47 -8.82 -10.53 18.96
N TYR A 48 -8.72 -9.91 17.78
CA TYR A 48 -9.12 -10.49 16.50
C TYR A 48 -7.93 -11.22 15.87
N THR A 49 -7.66 -12.44 16.34
CA THR A 49 -6.47 -13.21 15.95
C THR A 49 -6.31 -13.45 14.46
N GLU A 50 -7.42 -13.66 13.73
CA GLU A 50 -7.41 -13.80 12.27
C GLU A 50 -6.97 -12.50 11.57
N LEU A 51 -7.50 -11.34 12.00
CA LEU A 51 -7.07 -10.04 11.50
C LEU A 51 -5.58 -9.82 11.75
N VAL A 52 -5.11 -10.10 12.97
CA VAL A 52 -3.70 -9.96 13.33
C VAL A 52 -2.82 -10.83 12.42
N GLN A 53 -3.20 -12.08 12.19
CA GLN A 53 -2.43 -12.98 11.31
C GLN A 53 -2.35 -12.46 9.88
N GLN A 54 -3.46 -11.98 9.32
CA GLN A 54 -3.49 -11.40 7.98
C GLN A 54 -2.68 -10.10 7.89
N MET A 55 -2.77 -9.21 8.89
CA MET A 55 -2.00 -7.98 8.91
C MET A 55 -0.50 -8.23 9.08
N VAL A 56 -0.08 -9.26 9.83
CA VAL A 56 1.34 -9.66 9.90
C VAL A 56 1.85 -10.14 8.54
N ALA A 57 1.03 -10.87 7.78
CA ALA A 57 1.40 -11.26 6.41
C ALA A 57 1.53 -10.03 5.51
N LEU A 58 0.56 -9.11 5.57
CA LEU A 58 0.57 -7.86 4.80
C LEU A 58 1.80 -7.00 5.12
N VAL A 59 2.14 -6.81 6.41
CA VAL A 59 3.35 -6.08 6.82
C VAL A 59 4.61 -6.64 6.17
N LYS A 60 4.74 -7.97 6.06
CA LYS A 60 5.91 -8.61 5.46
C LYS A 60 5.98 -8.41 3.95
N GLU A 61 4.84 -8.41 3.28
CA GLU A 61 4.71 -8.14 1.86
C GLU A 61 5.08 -6.70 1.54
N GLU A 62 4.44 -5.73 2.20
CA GLU A 62 4.63 -4.31 1.87
C GLU A 62 6.01 -3.77 2.26
N ILE A 63 6.59 -4.26 3.37
CA ILE A 63 7.98 -3.91 3.70
C ILE A 63 8.97 -4.54 2.73
N SER A 64 8.60 -5.62 2.03
CA SER A 64 9.40 -6.19 0.95
C SER A 64 9.29 -5.36 -0.33
N HIS A 65 8.14 -4.74 -0.61
CA HIS A 65 7.97 -3.83 -1.74
C HIS A 65 8.75 -2.51 -1.54
N PHE A 66 8.85 -2.04 -0.30
CA PHE A 66 9.59 -0.82 0.04
C PHE A 66 11.13 -0.96 -0.09
N LYS A 67 11.67 -2.17 0.06
CA LYS A 67 13.13 -2.43 0.12
C LYS A 67 13.74 -2.59 -1.27
#